data_AF-A0A849GP84-F1
#
_entry.id   AF-A0A849GP84-F1
#
_cell.length_a   1.000
_cell.length_b   1.000
_cell.length_c   1.000
_cell.angle_alpha   90.00
_cell.angle_beta   90.00
_cell.angle_gamma   90.00
#
_symmetry.space_group_name_H-M   'P 1'
#
loop_
_entity.id
_entity.type
_entity.pdbx_description
1 polymer ?
#
loop_
_entity_poly.entity_id
_entity_poly.type
_entity_poly.pdbx_seq_one_letter_code
_entity_poly.pdbx_strand_id
1 'polypeptide(L)'
;MTLFRLIALCVLGAGCSGEIYLRDGVTDGDTFYLPARALTDDDPVLQSWVSYSLTLSACKLAIGGDNPARVSSYDCELTARRHLVETWEEQRARGHDEYLDSLLRIRDAGWLPEYVATGFFRKHWTLPGDLNLAGYREFSVKQLVGHRPVTRLVGSWNYARNVRLAR
;
A
#
# COMPACT_ATOMS: atom_id res chain seq x y z
N MET A 1 -52.73 17.06 44.31
CA MET A 1 -51.57 16.64 45.14
C MET A 1 -51.64 15.13 45.18
N THR A 2 -50.83 14.33 44.47
CA THR A 2 -49.37 14.26 44.24
C THR A 2 -49.23 13.24 43.08
N LEU A 3 -48.87 13.59 41.85
CA LEU A 3 -47.55 13.94 41.29
C LEU A 3 -46.38 13.07 41.80
N PHE A 4 -45.70 12.44 40.83
CA PHE A 4 -44.33 11.91 40.80
C PHE A 4 -44.03 10.47 41.25
N ARG A 5 -43.21 9.82 40.40
CA ARG A 5 -42.50 8.52 40.51
C ARG A 5 -43.34 7.34 40.02
N LEU A 6 -43.02 6.62 38.95
CA LEU A 6 -41.74 6.27 38.33
C LEU A 6 -41.92 6.11 36.80
N ILE A 7 -41.29 6.97 36.00
CA ILE A 7 -40.95 6.64 34.62
C ILE A 7 -39.56 6.03 34.68
N ALA A 8 -39.50 4.70 34.74
CA ALA A 8 -38.25 3.95 34.67
C ALA A 8 -37.70 4.08 33.25
N LEU A 9 -36.55 4.74 33.20
CA LEU A 9 -35.67 5.03 32.09
C LEU A 9 -35.22 3.73 31.38
N CYS A 10 -35.93 3.30 30.35
CA CYS A 10 -35.44 2.30 29.39
C CYS A 10 -34.76 3.00 28.19
N VAL A 11 -33.65 3.69 28.44
CA VAL A 11 -32.75 4.23 27.41
C VAL A 11 -31.40 3.51 27.52
N LEU A 12 -31.36 2.22 27.23
CA LEU A 12 -30.13 1.44 27.09
C LEU A 12 -30.38 0.36 26.06
N GLY A 13 -30.06 0.64 24.79
CA GLY A 13 -30.22 -0.36 23.72
C GLY A 13 -29.95 0.07 22.28
N ALA A 14 -29.64 1.34 21.99
CA ALA A 14 -29.22 1.77 20.66
C ALA A 14 -27.74 2.23 20.69
N GLY A 15 -26.85 1.28 20.95
CA GLY A 15 -25.42 1.54 21.12
C GLY A 15 -24.54 0.49 20.46
N CYS A 16 -24.90 0.05 19.26
CA CYS A 16 -24.05 -0.71 18.35
C CYS A 16 -24.45 -0.42 16.89
N SER A 17 -24.53 0.85 16.50
CA SER A 17 -24.51 1.20 15.07
C SER A 17 -23.06 1.10 14.57
N GLY A 18 -22.57 -0.14 14.48
CA GLY A 18 -21.45 -0.50 13.61
C GLY A 18 -21.95 -0.55 12.17
N GLU A 19 -22.64 0.50 11.71
CA GLU A 19 -23.00 0.60 10.31
C GLU A 19 -21.71 0.78 9.54
N ILE A 20 -21.33 -0.29 8.85
CA ILE A 20 -20.41 -0.23 7.72
C ILE A 20 -21.02 0.82 6.79
N TYR A 21 -20.43 2.02 6.74
CA TYR A 21 -20.90 3.08 5.85
C TYR A 21 -20.75 2.58 4.42
N LEU A 22 -21.88 2.19 3.82
CA LEU A 22 -21.98 1.87 2.41
C LEU A 22 -22.33 3.16 1.68
N ARG A 23 -21.31 3.84 1.16
CA ARG A 23 -21.51 4.87 0.13
C ARG A 23 -21.11 4.24 -1.21
N ASP A 24 -22.07 4.16 -2.13
CA ASP A 24 -21.88 3.67 -3.51
C ASP A 24 -21.42 2.19 -3.62
N GLY A 25 -21.67 1.36 -2.60
CA GLY A 25 -21.32 -0.07 -2.61
C GLY A 25 -19.89 -0.38 -2.17
N VAL A 26 -19.16 0.60 -1.63
CA VAL A 26 -17.79 0.47 -1.14
C VAL A 26 -17.81 0.53 0.40
N THR A 27 -17.18 -0.44 1.08
CA THR A 27 -17.10 -0.43 2.56
C THR A 27 -15.93 0.43 3.05
N ASP A 28 -15.93 0.80 4.33
CA ASP A 28 -14.84 1.51 4.99
C ASP A 28 -13.48 0.76 5.00
N GLY A 29 -13.36 -0.40 4.32
CA GLY A 29 -12.09 -1.10 4.07
C GLY A 29 -11.57 -1.01 2.64
N ASP A 30 -12.41 -0.61 1.68
CA ASP A 30 -12.19 -0.90 0.26
C ASP A 30 -11.79 0.33 -0.58
N THR A 31 -11.69 1.51 0.05
CA THR A 31 -11.28 2.75 -0.63
C THR A 31 -9.83 3.10 -0.31
N PHE A 32 -9.03 3.32 -1.36
CA PHE A 32 -7.71 3.91 -1.27
C PHE A 32 -7.75 5.38 -1.68
N TYR A 33 -7.35 6.28 -0.78
CA TYR A 33 -7.34 7.73 -1.01
C TYR A 33 -5.95 8.21 -1.36
N LEU A 34 -5.85 9.07 -2.38
CA LEU A 34 -4.66 9.83 -2.68
C LEU A 34 -4.69 11.20 -1.98
N PRO A 35 -3.55 11.69 -1.47
CA PRO A 35 -3.47 13.08 -1.01
C PRO A 35 -3.56 14.02 -2.22
N ALA A 36 -4.16 15.21 -2.06
CA ALA A 36 -4.35 16.17 -3.15
C ALA A 36 -3.05 16.47 -3.93
N ARG A 37 -1.90 16.54 -3.25
CA ARG A 37 -0.60 16.75 -3.89
C ARG A 37 -0.27 15.68 -4.95
N ALA A 38 -0.70 14.43 -4.76
CA ALA A 38 -0.44 13.36 -5.73
C ALA A 38 -1.10 13.62 -7.09
N LEU A 39 -2.13 14.48 -7.13
CA LEU A 39 -2.85 14.84 -8.36
C LEU A 39 -2.29 16.08 -9.06
N THR A 40 -1.53 16.91 -8.35
CA THR A 40 -1.13 18.24 -8.84
C THR A 40 0.39 18.45 -8.92
N ASP A 41 1.16 17.67 -8.17
CA ASP A 41 2.62 17.74 -8.13
C ASP A 41 3.21 16.79 -9.18
N ASP A 42 3.98 17.30 -10.12
CA ASP A 42 4.56 16.56 -11.25
C ASP A 42 5.98 16.03 -10.96
N ASP A 43 6.41 16.08 -9.70
CA ASP A 43 7.67 15.48 -9.25
C ASP A 43 7.77 14.00 -9.66
N PRO A 44 8.79 13.62 -10.45
CA PRO A 44 8.86 12.29 -11.03
C PRO A 44 9.04 11.18 -9.98
N VAL A 45 9.68 11.49 -8.85
CA VAL A 45 9.84 10.54 -7.74
C VAL A 45 8.49 10.28 -7.08
N LEU A 46 7.76 11.34 -6.75
CA LEU A 46 6.40 11.24 -6.21
C LEU A 46 5.49 10.46 -7.15
N GLN A 47 5.46 10.80 -8.44
CA GLN A 47 4.60 10.15 -9.42
C GLN A 47 4.93 8.66 -9.61
N SER A 48 6.21 8.29 -9.54
CA SER A 48 6.62 6.88 -9.52
C SER A 48 6.04 6.14 -8.30
N TRP A 49 6.12 6.75 -7.10
CA TRP A 49 5.53 6.16 -5.90
C TRP A 49 4.00 6.19 -5.86
N VAL A 50 3.34 7.14 -6.54
CA VAL A 50 1.89 7.13 -6.76
C VAL A 50 1.49 5.93 -7.61
N SER A 51 2.19 5.69 -8.72
CA SER A 51 1.99 4.52 -9.58
C SER A 51 2.11 3.20 -8.80
N TYR A 52 3.19 3.06 -8.02
CA TYR A 52 3.35 1.93 -7.08
C TYR A 52 2.16 1.75 -6.14
N SER A 53 1.75 2.85 -5.50
CA SER A 53 0.71 2.83 -4.46
C SER A 53 -0.65 2.44 -5.01
N LEU A 54 -1.01 2.95 -6.19
CA LEU A 54 -2.26 2.62 -6.87
C LEU A 54 -2.26 1.16 -7.34
N THR A 55 -1.20 0.70 -8.00
CA THR A 55 -1.11 -0.69 -8.46
C THR A 55 -1.15 -1.68 -7.30
N LEU A 56 -0.36 -1.44 -6.26
CA LEU A 56 -0.38 -2.30 -5.07
C LEU A 56 -1.78 -2.32 -4.45
N SER A 57 -2.45 -1.17 -4.43
CA SER A 57 -3.75 -1.07 -3.80
C SER A 57 -4.85 -1.75 -4.58
N ALA A 58 -4.88 -1.57 -5.90
CA ALA A 58 -5.80 -2.28 -6.79
C ALA A 58 -5.62 -3.81 -6.67
N CYS A 59 -4.37 -4.28 -6.58
CA CYS A 59 -4.10 -5.72 -6.42
C CYS A 59 -4.60 -6.25 -5.06
N LYS A 60 -4.41 -5.49 -3.97
CA LYS A 60 -4.95 -5.86 -2.64
C LYS A 60 -6.48 -5.93 -2.62
N LEU A 61 -7.15 -5.02 -3.33
CA LEU A 61 -8.61 -5.08 -3.51
C LEU A 61 -9.05 -6.31 -4.29
N ALA A 62 -8.32 -6.67 -5.35
CA ALA A 62 -8.64 -7.82 -6.17
C ALA A 62 -8.52 -9.16 -5.41
N ILE A 63 -7.59 -9.26 -4.45
CA ILE A 63 -7.51 -10.42 -3.56
C ILE A 63 -8.72 -10.49 -2.60
N GLY A 64 -9.19 -9.33 -2.14
CA GLY A 64 -10.33 -9.22 -1.22
C GLY A 64 -10.04 -9.68 0.21
N GLY A 65 -11.10 -9.96 0.97
CA GLY A 65 -11.07 -10.30 2.39
C GLY A 65 -11.51 -9.14 3.29
N ASP A 66 -11.59 -9.38 4.61
CA ASP A 66 -12.21 -8.44 5.55
C ASP A 66 -11.55 -7.05 5.62
N ASN A 67 -10.25 -6.96 5.28
CA ASN A 67 -9.52 -5.69 5.26
C ASN A 67 -8.40 -5.70 4.19
N PRO A 68 -8.65 -5.14 3.00
CA PRO A 68 -7.67 -5.05 1.91
C PRO A 68 -6.34 -4.42 2.32
N ALA A 69 -6.33 -3.46 3.26
CA ALA A 69 -5.10 -2.81 3.70
C ALA A 69 -4.06 -3.80 4.28
N ARG A 70 -4.54 -4.88 4.89
CA ARG A 70 -3.72 -5.92 5.54
C ARG A 70 -3.31 -7.05 4.60
N VAL A 71 -3.96 -7.13 3.44
CA VAL A 71 -3.65 -8.15 2.44
C VAL A 71 -2.28 -7.85 1.82
N SER A 72 -1.52 -8.90 1.53
CA SER A 72 -0.28 -8.81 0.76
C SER A 72 0.03 -10.15 0.10
N SER A 73 0.52 -10.10 -1.12
CA SER A 73 1.07 -11.24 -1.84
C SER A 73 2.36 -10.84 -2.55
N TYR A 74 3.18 -11.83 -2.85
CA TYR A 74 4.38 -11.66 -3.67
C TYR A 74 4.05 -11.03 -5.03
N ASP A 75 3.04 -11.56 -5.72
CA ASP A 75 2.65 -11.09 -7.06
C ASP A 75 2.17 -9.64 -7.07
N CYS A 76 1.45 -9.21 -6.02
CA CYS A 76 1.04 -7.80 -5.91
C CYS A 76 2.25 -6.88 -5.72
N GLU A 77 3.20 -7.26 -4.87
CA GLU A 77 4.40 -6.45 -4.64
C GLU A 77 5.28 -6.40 -5.90
N LEU A 78 5.46 -7.53 -6.59
CA LEU A 78 6.22 -7.61 -7.83
C LEU A 78 5.59 -6.75 -8.93
N THR A 79 4.28 -6.86 -9.11
CA THR A 79 3.54 -6.08 -10.13
C THR A 79 3.61 -4.59 -9.81
N ALA A 80 3.37 -4.19 -8.57
CA ALA A 80 3.49 -2.79 -8.15
C ALA A 80 4.90 -2.23 -8.37
N ARG A 81 5.94 -3.05 -8.13
CA ARG A 81 7.34 -2.64 -8.35
C ARG A 81 7.72 -2.54 -9.81
N ARG A 82 7.15 -3.37 -10.69
CA ARG A 82 7.30 -3.21 -12.14
C ARG A 82 6.76 -1.86 -12.60
N HIS A 83 5.54 -1.52 -12.19
CA HIS A 83 4.97 -0.21 -12.50
C HIS A 83 5.75 0.96 -11.88
N LEU A 84 6.26 0.79 -10.65
CA LEU A 84 7.14 1.79 -10.01
C LEU A 84 8.35 2.13 -10.88
N VAL A 85 9.06 1.10 -11.33
CA VAL A 85 10.32 1.26 -12.06
C VAL A 85 10.10 1.65 -13.52
N GLU A 86 9.02 1.21 -14.15
CA GLU A 86 8.59 1.68 -15.48
C GLU A 86 8.28 3.18 -15.45
N THR A 87 7.47 3.61 -14.47
CA THR A 87 7.14 5.03 -14.29
C THR A 87 8.39 5.86 -14.03
N TRP A 88 9.33 5.34 -13.23
CA TRP A 88 10.61 6.01 -13.00
C TRP A 88 11.42 6.14 -14.28
N GLU A 89 11.58 5.06 -15.05
CA GLU A 89 12.35 5.07 -16.29
C GLU A 89 11.86 6.12 -17.28
N GLU A 90 10.53 6.26 -17.44
CA GLU A 90 9.92 7.26 -18.32
C GLU A 90 10.21 8.71 -17.88
N GLN A 91 10.41 8.94 -16.60
CA GLN A 91 10.43 10.28 -16.02
C GLN A 91 11.77 10.70 -15.43
N ARG A 92 12.72 9.76 -15.25
CA ARG A 92 13.99 9.97 -14.53
C ARG A 92 14.87 11.09 -15.12
N ALA A 93 14.68 11.47 -16.37
CA ALA A 93 15.40 12.62 -16.95
C ALA A 93 15.08 13.95 -16.23
N ARG A 94 13.96 14.02 -15.50
CA ARG A 94 13.49 15.20 -14.77
C ARG A 94 13.77 15.17 -13.27
N GLY A 95 14.43 14.14 -12.75
CA GLY A 95 14.67 14.01 -11.31
C GLY A 95 15.82 13.06 -10.99
N HIS A 96 16.11 12.91 -9.70
CA HIS A 96 17.10 11.93 -9.25
C HIS A 96 16.64 11.30 -7.94
N ASP A 97 16.75 9.98 -7.84
CA ASP A 97 16.48 9.22 -6.63
C ASP A 97 17.33 7.95 -6.64
N GLU A 98 18.27 7.85 -5.71
CA GLU A 98 19.25 6.74 -5.64
C GLU A 98 18.58 5.37 -5.51
N TYR A 99 17.44 5.30 -4.83
CA TYR A 99 16.70 4.06 -4.63
C TYR A 99 16.04 3.62 -5.93
N LEU A 100 15.37 4.53 -6.62
CA LEU A 100 14.71 4.24 -7.90
C LEU A 100 15.73 3.94 -9.01
N ASP A 101 16.87 4.63 -9.03
CA ASP A 101 17.98 4.33 -9.93
C ASP A 101 18.59 2.95 -9.65
N SER A 102 18.67 2.55 -8.39
CA SER A 102 19.10 1.20 -8.01
C SER A 102 18.06 0.15 -8.38
N LEU A 103 16.77 0.43 -8.19
CA LEU A 103 15.69 -0.46 -8.57
C LEU A 103 15.64 -0.69 -10.09
N LEU A 104 15.89 0.35 -10.87
CA LEU A 104 16.03 0.29 -12.32
C LEU A 104 17.16 -0.65 -12.73
N ARG A 105 18.35 -0.51 -12.14
CA ARG A 105 19.49 -1.43 -12.37
C ARG A 105 19.15 -2.88 -12.01
N ILE A 106 18.41 -3.11 -10.92
CA ILE A 106 17.96 -4.44 -10.51
C ILE A 106 17.04 -5.06 -11.56
N ARG A 107 16.06 -4.29 -12.06
CA ARG A 107 15.16 -4.72 -13.14
C ARG A 107 15.93 -5.04 -14.41
N ASP A 108 16.81 -4.14 -14.86
CA ASP A 108 17.56 -4.29 -16.11
C ASP A 108 18.52 -5.49 -16.07
N ALA A 109 19.02 -5.84 -14.88
CA ALA A 109 19.82 -7.04 -14.65
C ALA A 109 18.99 -8.33 -14.54
N GLY A 110 17.65 -8.24 -14.63
CA GLY A 110 16.74 -9.39 -14.55
C GLY A 110 16.42 -9.88 -13.14
N TRP A 111 16.80 -9.14 -12.10
CA TRP A 111 16.75 -9.59 -10.70
C TRP A 111 15.58 -9.05 -9.90
N LEU A 112 14.63 -8.37 -10.54
CA LEU A 112 13.49 -7.79 -9.83
C LEU A 112 12.64 -8.83 -9.07
N PRO A 113 12.32 -10.02 -9.63
CA PRO A 113 11.60 -11.07 -8.90
C PRO A 113 12.30 -11.48 -7.59
N GLU A 114 13.59 -11.80 -7.65
CA GLU A 114 14.38 -12.21 -6.49
C GLU A 114 14.56 -11.07 -5.48
N TYR A 115 14.72 -9.83 -5.96
CA TYR A 115 14.76 -8.65 -5.11
C TYR A 115 13.47 -8.51 -4.30
N VAL A 116 12.31 -8.75 -4.91
CA VAL A 116 11.02 -8.72 -4.20
C VAL A 116 10.90 -9.87 -3.20
N ALA A 117 11.22 -11.08 -3.65
CA ALA A 117 11.14 -12.29 -2.84
C ALA A 117 12.05 -12.22 -1.61
N THR A 118 13.20 -11.55 -1.69
CA THR A 118 14.16 -11.43 -0.59
C THR A 118 13.92 -10.18 0.27
N GLY A 119 13.68 -9.04 -0.34
CA GLY A 119 13.61 -7.74 0.35
C GLY A 119 12.28 -7.46 1.05
N PHE A 120 11.18 -8.05 0.56
CA PHE A 120 9.83 -7.75 1.04
C PHE A 120 9.09 -8.97 1.57
N PHE A 121 9.78 -10.11 1.64
CA PHE A 121 9.24 -11.40 2.05
C PHE A 121 8.28 -11.31 3.24
N ARG A 122 7.16 -12.03 3.12
CA ARG A 122 6.28 -12.34 4.24
C ARG A 122 6.14 -13.86 4.35
N LYS A 123 6.06 -14.35 5.58
CA LYS A 123 5.98 -15.80 5.87
C LYS A 123 4.83 -16.51 5.16
N HIS A 124 3.74 -15.79 4.88
CA HIS A 124 2.54 -16.32 4.22
C HIS A 124 2.57 -16.18 2.70
N TRP A 125 3.63 -15.64 2.10
CA TRP A 125 3.73 -15.53 0.65
C TRP A 125 4.09 -16.86 0.02
N THR A 126 3.37 -17.22 -1.04
CA THR A 126 3.79 -18.25 -1.99
C THR A 126 4.77 -17.64 -2.97
N LEU A 127 5.98 -18.20 -3.05
CA LEU A 127 7.01 -17.76 -3.99
C LEU A 127 7.11 -18.75 -5.16
N PRO A 128 7.43 -18.27 -6.39
CA PRO A 128 7.77 -19.15 -7.50
C PRO A 128 8.98 -20.04 -7.18
N GLY A 129 8.92 -21.29 -7.63
CA GLY A 129 9.98 -22.29 -7.36
C GLY A 129 11.24 -22.13 -8.21
N ASP A 130 11.19 -21.31 -9.25
CA ASP A 130 12.25 -21.07 -10.23
C ASP A 130 13.10 -19.82 -9.92
N LEU A 131 12.84 -19.14 -8.81
CA LEU A 131 13.64 -17.99 -8.38
C LEU A 131 15.11 -18.36 -8.13
N ASN A 132 16.03 -17.64 -8.75
CA ASN A 132 17.46 -17.84 -8.56
C ASN A 132 18.01 -16.98 -7.42
N LEU A 133 17.61 -17.31 -6.19
CA LEU A 133 17.99 -16.56 -4.99
C LEU A 133 19.51 -16.54 -4.75
N ALA A 134 20.21 -17.61 -5.13
CA ALA A 134 21.66 -17.69 -5.01
C ALA A 134 22.36 -16.70 -5.97
N GLY A 135 21.97 -16.69 -7.25
CA GLY A 135 22.50 -15.75 -8.23
C GLY A 135 22.19 -14.30 -7.87
N TYR A 136 20.97 -14.01 -7.40
CA TYR A 136 20.62 -12.70 -6.91
C TYR A 136 21.48 -12.26 -5.70
N ARG A 137 21.78 -13.17 -4.77
CA ARG A 137 22.67 -12.88 -3.63
C ARG A 137 24.07 -12.48 -4.11
N GLU A 138 24.63 -13.16 -5.10
CA GLU A 138 25.93 -12.81 -5.68
C GLU A 138 25.91 -11.45 -6.37
N PHE A 139 24.84 -11.15 -7.11
CA PHE A 139 24.62 -9.86 -7.75
C PHE A 139 24.53 -8.74 -6.70
N SER A 140 23.67 -8.90 -5.69
CA SER A 140 23.39 -7.88 -4.68
C SER A 140 24.62 -7.49 -3.85
N VAL A 141 25.46 -8.45 -3.46
CA VAL A 141 26.71 -8.17 -2.74
C VAL A 141 27.67 -7.29 -3.54
N LYS A 142 27.68 -7.44 -4.88
CA LYS A 142 28.60 -6.71 -5.76
C LYS A 142 28.04 -5.36 -6.22
N GLN A 143 26.75 -5.33 -6.53
CA GLN A 143 26.12 -4.21 -7.26
C GLN A 143 25.24 -3.33 -6.37
N LEU A 144 24.78 -3.83 -5.22
CA LEU A 144 23.80 -3.17 -4.37
C LEU A 144 24.36 -2.86 -2.97
N VAL A 145 25.64 -2.52 -2.89
CA VAL A 145 26.30 -2.18 -1.62
C VAL A 145 25.58 -1.00 -0.97
N GLY A 146 25.07 -1.20 0.25
CA GLY A 146 24.34 -0.18 1.00
C GLY A 146 22.87 0.02 0.59
N HIS A 147 22.42 -0.62 -0.50
CA HIS A 147 21.01 -0.59 -0.93
C HIS A 147 20.11 -1.22 0.14
N ARG A 148 18.94 -0.62 0.36
CA ARG A 148 17.92 -1.17 1.25
C ARG A 148 16.57 -1.23 0.57
N PRO A 149 15.78 -2.29 0.81
CA PRO A 149 14.36 -2.32 0.45
C PRO A 149 13.61 -1.12 1.03
N VAL A 150 12.93 -0.35 0.17
CA VAL A 150 12.06 0.78 0.56
C VAL A 150 10.65 0.54 0.08
N THR A 151 9.68 0.87 0.94
CA THR A 151 8.26 0.96 0.60
C THR A 151 7.77 2.34 1.01
N ARG A 152 7.22 3.09 0.05
CA ARG A 152 6.54 4.36 0.29
C ARG A 152 5.14 4.29 -0.31
N LEU A 153 4.13 4.25 0.56
CA LEU A 153 2.74 4.41 0.15
C LEU A 153 2.39 5.90 0.09
N VAL A 154 1.93 6.35 -1.07
CA VAL A 154 1.38 7.68 -1.30
C VAL A 154 -0.13 7.55 -1.31
N GLY A 155 -0.73 7.72 -0.13
CA GLY A 155 -2.16 7.50 0.09
C GLY A 155 -2.45 6.64 1.30
N SER A 156 -3.72 6.34 1.53
CA SER A 156 -4.17 5.57 2.68
C SER A 156 -5.46 4.82 2.42
N TRP A 157 -5.56 3.62 3.02
CA TRP A 157 -6.82 2.90 3.20
C TRP A 157 -7.58 3.52 4.38
N ASN A 158 -8.82 3.96 4.13
CA ASN A 158 -9.83 4.58 5.02
C ASN A 158 -9.50 5.11 6.44
N TYR A 159 -10.14 6.24 6.76
CA TYR A 159 -10.07 6.93 8.04
C TYR A 159 -11.06 6.37 9.08
N ALA A 160 -10.59 5.51 9.98
CA ALA A 160 -11.22 5.40 11.29
C ALA A 160 -10.66 6.48 12.23
N ARG A 161 -11.34 7.65 12.28
CA ARG A 161 -11.21 8.75 13.27
C ARG A 161 -9.81 9.32 13.55
N ASN A 162 -9.53 10.49 12.97
CA ASN A 162 -8.69 11.52 13.61
C ASN A 162 -9.28 12.95 13.49
N VAL A 163 -10.57 13.08 13.22
CA VAL A 163 -11.27 14.34 13.52
C VAL A 163 -11.66 14.26 15.00
N ARG A 164 -10.79 14.77 15.89
CA ARG A 164 -11.32 15.27 17.17
C ARG A 164 -12.28 16.37 16.77
N LEU A 165 -13.58 16.14 16.96
CA LEU A 165 -14.53 17.24 17.00
C LEU A 165 -14.00 18.22 18.04
N ALA A 166 -13.58 19.40 17.60
CA ALA A 166 -13.33 20.51 18.50
C ALA A 166 -14.62 20.69 19.33
N ARG A 167 -14.48 20.60 20.65
CA ARG A 167 -15.56 20.95 21.57
C ARG A 167 -15.78 22.45 21.55
#